data_AF-A0A7S2CNH9-F1
#
_entry.id   AF-A0A7S2CNH9-F1
#
_cell.length_a   1.000
_cell.length_b   1.000
_cell.length_c   1.000
_cell.angle_alpha   90.00
_cell.angle_beta   90.00
_cell.angle_gamma   90.00
#
_symmetry.space_group_name_H-M   'P 1'
#
loop_
_entity.id
_entity.type
_entity.pdbx_description
1 polymer ?
#
loop_
_entity_poly.entity_id
_entity_poly.type
_entity_poly.pdbx_seq_one_letter_code
_entity_poly.pdbx_strand_id
1 'polypeptide(L)'
;EPIFSSEDIMRQLPTEARRFQGVDRLWRTVMTDTEQDPVFINQAALDKKLVENFKLANEKLDKIQKGLNDYLEVKRLYFPRFFFLSPDQLIEILSQSKEPRAVQPHLNKAFEGVNTVQFEDDLKITYMISSETERVKFIKIIDPESPANKGNVERWLDELEKSQWLSIRDEVERSRDEYPTLERTKWVVRWPAQVIL
;
A
#
# COMPACT_ATOMS: atom_id res chain seq x y z
N GLU A 1 13.36 6.37 10.20
CA GLU A 1 11.96 5.92 10.09
C GLU A 1 11.35 6.48 8.81
N PRO A 2 10.78 5.63 7.93
CA PRO A 2 10.49 6.03 6.54
C PRO A 2 9.12 6.69 6.31
N ILE A 3 8.19 6.70 7.27
CA ILE A 3 6.79 7.13 7.03
C ILE A 3 6.71 8.58 6.53
N PHE A 4 7.35 9.53 7.24
CA PHE A 4 7.41 10.93 6.82
C PHE A 4 8.59 11.25 5.88
N SER A 5 9.29 10.23 5.37
CA SER A 5 10.22 10.43 4.25
C SER A 5 9.49 10.47 2.90
N SER A 6 8.29 9.90 2.82
CA SER A 6 7.44 9.97 1.63
C SER A 6 6.80 11.35 1.49
N GLU A 7 7.08 12.02 0.37
CA GLU A 7 6.47 13.31 0.03
C GLU A 7 4.94 13.25 -0.04
N ASP A 8 4.40 12.11 -0.48
CA ASP A 8 2.96 11.95 -0.65
C ASP A 8 2.27 11.88 0.72
N ILE A 9 2.84 11.12 1.66
CA ILE A 9 2.36 11.08 3.05
C ILE A 9 2.49 12.47 3.70
N MET A 10 3.59 13.19 3.48
CA MET A 10 3.75 14.56 4.01
C MET A 10 2.71 15.54 3.47
N ARG A 11 2.30 15.40 2.20
CA ARG A 11 1.25 16.22 1.59
C ARG A 11 -0.13 15.90 2.15
N GLN A 12 -0.41 14.63 2.43
CA GLN A 12 -1.69 14.18 2.99
C GLN A 12 -1.81 14.50 4.50
N LEU A 13 -0.69 14.46 5.22
CA LEU A 13 -0.61 14.69 6.67
C LEU A 13 0.34 15.85 7.02
N PRO A 14 0.05 17.10 6.58
CA PRO A 14 0.99 18.21 6.71
C PRO A 14 1.19 18.65 8.17
N THR A 15 0.17 18.51 9.03
CA THR A 15 0.25 18.89 10.44
C THR A 15 1.13 17.92 11.22
N GLU A 16 0.93 16.63 11.00
CA GLU A 16 1.67 15.53 11.62
C GLU A 16 3.12 15.55 11.12
N ALA A 17 3.34 15.78 9.82
CA ALA A 17 4.68 15.92 9.24
C ALA A 17 5.48 17.06 9.88
N ARG A 18 4.86 18.25 10.07
CA ARG A 18 5.51 19.38 10.76
C ARG A 18 5.83 19.06 12.22
N ARG A 19 4.94 18.37 12.93
CA ARG A 19 5.18 17.93 14.32
C ARG A 19 6.35 16.96 14.38
N PHE A 20 6.39 15.99 13.45
CA PHE A 20 7.45 15.00 13.35
C PHE A 20 8.81 15.65 13.07
N GLN A 21 8.88 16.59 12.13
CA GLN A 21 10.11 17.35 11.85
C GLN A 21 10.65 18.08 13.09
N GLY A 22 9.75 18.61 13.94
CA GLY A 22 10.15 19.23 15.21
C GLY A 22 10.75 18.23 16.20
N VAL A 23 10.18 17.03 16.29
CA VAL A 23 10.69 15.93 17.15
C VAL A 23 12.01 15.38 16.60
N ASP A 24 12.10 15.12 15.30
CA ASP A 24 13.32 14.65 14.62
C ASP A 24 14.47 15.64 14.79
N ARG A 25 14.21 16.96 14.65
CA ARG A 25 15.22 17.99 14.89
C ARG A 25 15.72 17.99 16.33
N LEU A 26 14.82 17.89 17.31
CA LEU A 26 15.19 17.80 18.73
C LEU A 26 16.06 16.56 18.96
N TRP A 27 15.62 15.40 18.48
CA TRP A 27 16.35 14.13 18.61
C TRP A 27 17.75 14.24 18.01
N ARG A 28 17.88 14.69 16.76
CA ARG A 28 19.18 14.85 16.09
C ARG A 28 20.11 15.81 16.83
N THR A 29 19.59 16.93 17.31
CA THR A 29 20.39 17.90 18.08
C THR A 29 20.93 17.25 19.34
N VAL A 30 20.08 16.58 20.12
CA VAL A 30 20.51 15.90 21.36
C VAL A 30 21.52 14.79 21.06
N MET A 31 21.33 14.00 20.00
CA MET A 31 22.27 12.96 19.61
C MET A 31 23.63 13.53 19.21
N THR A 32 23.66 14.62 18.42
CA THR A 32 24.91 15.30 18.04
C THR A 32 25.61 15.91 19.26
N ASP A 33 24.88 16.57 20.15
CA ASP A 33 25.44 17.17 21.36
C ASP A 33 26.01 16.09 22.31
N THR A 34 25.37 14.92 22.38
CA THR A 34 25.81 13.78 23.19
C THR A 34 27.03 13.10 22.59
N GLU A 35 27.12 13.03 21.26
CA GLU A 35 28.30 12.53 20.55
C GLU A 35 29.51 13.44 20.76
N GLN A 36 29.31 14.76 20.77
CA GLN A 36 30.38 15.75 20.99
C GLN A 36 30.89 15.80 22.43
N ASP A 37 29.99 15.67 23.41
CA ASP A 37 30.34 15.63 24.83
C ASP A 37 29.64 14.45 25.53
N PRO A 38 30.27 13.27 25.57
CA PRO A 38 29.66 12.06 26.11
C PRO A 38 29.60 12.03 27.65
N VAL A 39 30.09 13.08 28.34
CA VAL A 39 30.08 13.12 29.81
C VAL A 39 28.64 13.26 30.30
N PHE A 40 28.16 12.22 30.99
CA PHE A 40 26.78 12.12 31.47
C PHE A 40 26.30 13.36 32.26
N ILE A 41 27.15 13.88 33.16
CA ILE A 41 26.79 15.03 34.00
C ILE A 41 26.52 16.28 33.14
N ASN A 42 27.28 16.48 32.06
CA ASN A 42 27.12 17.62 31.17
C ASN A 42 25.90 17.49 30.28
N GLN A 43 25.49 16.26 29.93
CA GLN A 43 24.28 16.00 29.15
C GLN A 43 23.01 16.02 30.01
N ALA A 44 23.07 15.48 31.23
CA ALA A 44 21.96 15.44 32.17
C ALA A 44 21.75 16.77 32.94
N ALA A 45 22.47 17.82 32.57
CA ALA A 45 22.38 19.12 33.21
C ALA A 45 20.96 19.71 33.13
N LEU A 46 20.49 20.32 34.24
CA LEU A 46 19.12 20.80 34.40
C LEU A 46 18.76 21.94 33.43
N ASP A 47 19.76 22.73 33.01
CA ASP A 47 19.64 23.81 32.03
C ASP A 47 19.23 23.32 30.64
N LYS A 48 19.65 22.11 30.25
CA LYS A 48 19.28 21.48 28.96
C LYS A 48 17.82 20.99 28.94
N LYS A 49 17.16 20.88 30.09
CA LYS A 49 15.74 20.48 30.24
C LYS A 49 15.35 19.25 29.43
N LEU A 50 16.27 18.28 29.25
CA LEU A 50 16.07 17.13 28.37
C LEU A 50 14.81 16.33 28.72
N VAL A 51 14.54 16.12 30.01
CA VAL A 51 13.35 15.38 30.47
C VAL A 51 12.06 16.08 30.03
N GLU A 52 11.97 17.40 30.17
CA GLU A 52 10.79 18.18 29.74
C GLU A 52 10.63 18.12 28.22
N ASN A 53 11.73 18.29 27.49
CA ASN A 53 11.76 18.24 26.03
C ASN A 53 11.32 16.87 25.49
N PHE A 54 11.80 15.78 26.07
CA PHE A 54 11.41 14.43 25.67
C PHE A 54 9.98 14.06 26.06
N LYS A 55 9.48 14.53 27.22
CA LYS A 55 8.06 14.38 27.55
C LYS A 55 7.16 15.09 26.53
N LEU A 56 7.49 16.33 26.17
CA LEU A 56 6.78 17.07 25.12
C LEU A 56 6.91 16.41 23.74
N ALA A 57 8.06 15.79 23.44
CA ALA A 57 8.26 15.04 22.21
C ALA A 57 7.35 13.80 22.16
N ASN A 58 7.25 13.05 23.26
CA ASN A 58 6.36 11.89 23.38
C ASN A 58 4.89 12.30 23.19
N GLU A 59 4.43 13.39 23.82
CA GLU A 59 3.07 13.90 23.60
C GLU A 59 2.79 14.29 22.13
N LYS A 60 3.82 14.79 21.43
CA LYS A 60 3.71 15.07 19.98
C LYS A 60 3.65 13.77 19.18
N LEU A 61 4.45 12.77 19.52
CA LEU A 61 4.46 11.45 18.89
C LEU A 61 3.12 10.73 19.06
N ASP A 62 2.51 10.78 20.24
CA ASP A 62 1.18 10.20 20.48
C ASP A 62 0.11 10.83 19.56
N LYS A 63 0.17 12.17 19.40
CA LYS A 63 -0.73 12.89 18.49
C LYS A 63 -0.47 12.54 17.02
N ILE A 64 0.80 12.35 16.64
CA ILE A 64 1.19 11.93 15.30
C ILE A 64 0.67 10.51 15.02
N GLN A 65 0.86 9.58 15.96
CA GLN A 65 0.42 8.19 15.82
C GLN A 65 -1.10 8.11 15.71
N LYS A 66 -1.83 8.90 16.52
CA LYS A 66 -3.29 9.01 16.39
C LYS A 66 -3.71 9.53 15.00
N GLY A 67 -3.11 10.62 14.53
CA GLY A 67 -3.44 11.19 13.22
C GLY A 67 -3.13 10.24 12.06
N LEU A 68 -2.05 9.47 12.17
CA LEU A 68 -1.72 8.43 11.19
C LEU A 68 -2.76 7.30 11.20
N ASN A 69 -3.16 6.82 12.37
CA ASN A 69 -4.20 5.80 12.48
C ASN A 69 -5.53 6.27 11.90
N ASP A 70 -5.96 7.49 12.23
CA ASP A 70 -7.19 8.07 11.69
C ASP A 70 -7.14 8.16 10.15
N TYR A 71 -5.97 8.52 9.58
CA TYR A 71 -5.76 8.53 8.13
C TYR A 71 -5.82 7.13 7.50
N LEU A 72 -5.19 6.13 8.12
CA LEU A 72 -5.25 4.75 7.63
C LEU A 72 -6.67 4.20 7.67
N GLU A 73 -7.45 4.52 8.72
CA GLU A 73 -8.87 4.14 8.81
C GLU A 73 -9.70 4.76 7.69
N VAL A 74 -9.48 6.05 7.38
CA VAL A 74 -10.14 6.67 6.21
C VAL A 74 -9.80 5.92 4.92
N LYS A 75 -8.53 5.55 4.72
CA LYS A 75 -8.12 4.77 3.53
C LYS A 75 -8.77 3.38 3.49
N ARG A 76 -8.92 2.71 4.63
CA ARG A 76 -9.65 1.43 4.74
C ARG A 76 -11.13 1.56 4.40
N LEU A 77 -11.77 2.68 4.77
CA LEU A 77 -13.16 2.93 4.41
C LEU A 77 -13.34 3.17 2.90
N TYR A 78 -12.35 3.77 2.23
CA TYR A 78 -12.37 3.94 0.78
C TYR A 78 -12.17 2.62 0.02
N PHE A 79 -11.27 1.76 0.51
CA PHE A 79 -11.00 0.46 -0.10
C PHE A 79 -10.97 -0.64 0.98
N PRO A 80 -12.11 -1.33 1.21
CA PRO A 80 -12.28 -2.27 2.32
C PRO A 80 -11.27 -3.43 2.35
N ARG A 81 -10.65 -3.80 1.22
CA ARG A 81 -9.62 -4.85 1.22
C ARG A 81 -8.37 -4.47 2.02
N PHE A 82 -8.15 -3.19 2.30
CA PHE A 82 -7.08 -2.78 3.23
C PHE A 82 -7.28 -3.24 4.68
N PHE A 83 -8.47 -3.72 5.06
CA PHE A 83 -8.66 -4.37 6.36
C PHE A 83 -7.91 -5.71 6.49
N PHE A 84 -7.52 -6.34 5.37
CA PHE A 84 -6.70 -7.56 5.37
C PHE A 84 -5.20 -7.30 5.51
N LEU A 85 -4.78 -6.04 5.50
CA LEU A 85 -3.38 -5.63 5.61
C LEU A 85 -3.07 -5.08 7.01
N SER A 86 -1.85 -5.35 7.48
CA SER A 86 -1.35 -4.70 8.70
C SER A 86 -1.14 -3.19 8.46
N PRO A 87 -1.15 -2.36 9.53
CA PRO A 87 -0.86 -0.93 9.40
C PRO A 87 0.45 -0.65 8.66
N ASP A 88 1.51 -1.40 8.97
CA ASP A 88 2.83 -1.25 8.34
C ASP A 88 2.80 -1.55 6.84
N GLN A 89 2.08 -2.61 6.43
CA GLN A 89 1.90 -2.98 5.02
C GLN A 89 1.12 -1.90 4.27
N LEU A 90 0.08 -1.36 4.89
CA LEU A 90 -0.71 -0.30 4.29
C LEU A 90 0.13 0.98 4.11
N ILE A 91 0.96 1.31 5.10
CA ILE A 91 1.89 2.44 4.99
C ILE A 91 2.91 2.20 3.88
N GLU A 92 3.45 1.00 3.74
CA GLU A 92 4.39 0.65 2.67
C GLU A 92 3.78 0.93 1.29
N ILE A 93 2.55 0.44 1.05
CA ILE A 93 1.76 0.70 -0.17
C ILE A 93 1.54 2.19 -0.40
N LEU A 94 1.09 2.93 0.62
CA LEU A 94 0.73 4.34 0.48
C LEU A 94 1.98 5.25 0.36
N SER A 95 3.11 4.83 0.93
CA SER A 95 4.36 5.60 0.91
C SER A 95 5.06 5.54 -0.44
N GLN A 96 4.88 4.44 -1.19
CA GLN A 96 5.48 4.19 -2.51
C GLN A 96 4.50 4.51 -3.64
N SER A 97 3.68 5.55 -3.48
CA SER A 97 2.61 5.87 -4.45
C SER A 97 3.12 6.21 -5.87
N LYS A 98 4.41 6.54 -6.01
CA LYS A 98 5.10 6.81 -7.28
C LYS A 98 5.63 5.55 -7.98
N GLU A 99 5.66 4.41 -7.30
CA GLU A 99 6.10 3.12 -7.85
C GLU A 99 4.98 2.09 -7.69
N PRO A 100 4.04 1.99 -8.66
CA PRO A 100 2.90 1.08 -8.58
C PRO A 100 3.29 -0.39 -8.39
N ARG A 101 4.49 -0.82 -8.80
CA ARG A 101 4.93 -2.21 -8.66
C ARG A 101 5.16 -2.62 -7.21
N ALA A 102 5.35 -1.65 -6.31
CA ALA A 102 5.56 -1.88 -4.88
C ALA A 102 4.39 -2.60 -4.19
N VAL A 103 3.20 -2.58 -4.78
CA VAL A 103 2.01 -3.24 -4.22
C VAL A 103 2.02 -4.77 -4.34
N GLN A 104 2.81 -5.34 -5.26
CA GLN A 104 2.81 -6.76 -5.60
C GLN A 104 2.92 -7.70 -4.39
N PRO A 105 3.81 -7.45 -3.39
CA PRO A 105 3.97 -8.33 -2.24
C PRO A 105 2.74 -8.38 -1.30
N HIS A 106 1.80 -7.44 -1.48
CA HIS A 106 0.64 -7.29 -0.62
C HIS A 106 -0.67 -7.73 -1.30
N LEU A 107 -0.65 -7.95 -2.63
CA LEU A 107 -1.85 -8.29 -3.39
C LEU A 107 -2.45 -9.62 -2.96
N ASN A 108 -1.62 -10.64 -2.71
CA ASN A 108 -2.08 -11.97 -2.27
C ASN A 108 -2.85 -11.98 -0.93
N LYS A 109 -2.70 -10.92 -0.11
CA LYS A 109 -3.46 -10.75 1.14
C LYS A 109 -4.72 -9.92 0.93
N ALA A 110 -4.66 -8.92 0.05
CA ALA A 110 -5.79 -8.04 -0.23
C ALA A 110 -6.81 -8.67 -1.18
N PHE A 111 -6.36 -9.55 -2.08
CA PHE A 111 -7.16 -10.17 -3.13
C PHE A 111 -7.15 -11.69 -3.04
N GLU A 112 -8.34 -12.27 -3.16
CA GLU A 112 -8.50 -13.71 -3.31
C GLU A 112 -8.34 -14.07 -4.79
N GLY A 113 -7.58 -15.12 -5.09
CA GLY A 113 -7.31 -15.56 -6.46
C GLY A 113 -6.30 -14.71 -7.25
N VAL A 114 -5.81 -13.61 -6.69
CA VAL A 114 -4.78 -12.76 -7.31
C VAL A 114 -3.54 -12.75 -6.42
N ASN A 115 -2.47 -13.40 -6.87
CA ASN A 115 -1.18 -13.38 -6.18
C ASN A 115 -0.33 -12.19 -6.65
N THR A 116 -0.28 -11.97 -7.97
CA THR A 116 0.42 -10.84 -8.60
C THR A 116 -0.34 -10.37 -9.84
N VAL A 117 0.04 -9.21 -10.37
CA VAL A 117 -0.45 -8.71 -11.66
C VAL A 117 0.70 -8.47 -12.63
N GLN A 118 0.41 -8.52 -13.93
CA GLN A 118 1.37 -8.17 -14.98
C GLN A 118 1.34 -6.66 -15.20
N PHE A 119 2.47 -6.01 -14.93
CA PHE A 119 2.73 -4.64 -15.34
C PHE A 119 3.43 -4.65 -16.70
N GLU A 120 2.98 -3.79 -17.62
CA GLU A 120 3.65 -3.51 -18.88
C GLU A 120 4.73 -2.43 -18.69
N ASP A 121 5.46 -2.11 -19.77
CA ASP A 121 6.51 -1.08 -19.78
C ASP A 121 5.97 0.32 -19.42
N ASP A 122 4.70 0.59 -19.75
CA ASP A 122 4.00 1.83 -19.44
C ASP A 122 3.27 1.80 -18.07
N LEU A 123 3.57 0.81 -17.23
CA LEU A 123 2.98 0.57 -15.91
C LEU A 123 1.49 0.22 -15.93
N LYS A 124 0.88 0.00 -17.10
CA LYS A 124 -0.50 -0.50 -17.18
C LYS A 124 -0.56 -1.96 -16.76
N ILE A 125 -1.71 -2.34 -16.21
CA ILE A 125 -1.97 -3.67 -15.71
C ILE A 125 -2.91 -4.40 -16.67
N THR A 126 -2.44 -5.55 -17.19
CA THR A 126 -3.09 -6.28 -18.29
C THR A 126 -3.53 -7.69 -17.92
N TYR A 127 -2.87 -8.34 -16.96
CA TYR A 127 -3.21 -9.68 -16.48
C TYR A 127 -3.21 -9.75 -14.96
N MET A 128 -4.08 -10.59 -14.42
CA MET A 128 -3.93 -11.12 -13.06
C MET A 128 -3.33 -12.52 -13.10
N ILE A 129 -2.52 -12.81 -12.09
CA ILE A 129 -1.76 -14.06 -11.96
C ILE A 129 -2.07 -14.67 -10.60
N SER A 130 -2.55 -15.92 -10.59
CA SER A 130 -2.85 -16.66 -9.36
C SER A 130 -1.56 -17.18 -8.69
N SER A 131 -1.70 -17.75 -7.48
CA SER A 131 -0.60 -18.48 -6.80
C SER A 131 -0.06 -19.63 -7.66
N GLU A 132 -0.95 -20.25 -8.44
CA GLU A 132 -0.67 -21.43 -9.26
C GLU A 132 -0.19 -21.04 -10.66
N THR A 133 0.21 -19.78 -10.83
CA THR A 133 0.76 -19.19 -12.06
C THR A 133 -0.21 -19.12 -13.24
N GLU A 134 -1.49 -19.40 -13.01
CA GLU A 134 -2.55 -19.18 -13.98
C GLU A 134 -2.69 -17.69 -14.28
N ARG A 135 -2.85 -17.36 -15.56
CA ARG A 135 -2.94 -15.98 -16.04
C ARG A 135 -4.29 -15.74 -16.68
N VAL A 136 -5.00 -14.73 -16.18
CA VAL A 136 -6.27 -14.27 -16.77
C VAL A 136 -6.10 -12.83 -17.22
N LYS A 137 -6.49 -12.56 -18.47
CA LYS A 137 -6.41 -11.22 -19.05
C LYS A 137 -7.52 -10.34 -18.48
N PHE A 138 -7.19 -9.12 -18.09
CA PHE A 138 -8.21 -8.14 -17.73
C PHE A 138 -8.96 -7.66 -18.97
N ILE A 139 -10.29 -7.57 -18.89
CA ILE A 139 -11.11 -6.94 -19.94
C ILE A 139 -10.81 -5.45 -20.01
N LYS A 140 -10.76 -4.79 -18.86
CA LYS A 140 -10.41 -3.37 -18.75
C LYS A 140 -9.00 -3.25 -18.20
N ILE A 141 -8.10 -2.70 -19.01
CA ILE A 141 -6.75 -2.35 -18.60
C ILE A 141 -6.83 -1.30 -17.50
N ILE A 142 -6.07 -1.51 -16.43
CA ILE A 142 -5.97 -0.55 -15.31
C ILE A 142 -4.71 0.28 -15.53
N ASP A 143 -4.84 1.60 -15.37
CA ASP A 143 -3.75 2.56 -15.52
C ASP A 143 -3.50 3.28 -14.19
N PRO A 144 -2.50 2.83 -13.41
CA PRO A 144 -2.12 3.48 -12.15
C PRO A 144 -1.65 4.93 -12.32
N GLU A 145 -1.09 5.29 -13.49
CA GLU A 145 -0.53 6.61 -13.77
C GLU A 145 -1.54 7.60 -14.37
N SER A 146 -2.78 7.17 -14.58
CA SER A 146 -3.84 8.05 -15.07
C SER A 146 -4.06 9.26 -14.14
N PRO A 147 -4.53 10.42 -14.66
CA PRO A 147 -4.71 11.63 -13.83
C PRO A 147 -5.62 11.44 -12.61
N ALA A 148 -6.57 10.50 -12.68
CA ALA A 148 -7.48 10.19 -11.57
C ALA A 148 -6.85 9.27 -10.51
N ASN A 149 -5.85 8.46 -10.89
CA ASN A 149 -5.26 7.41 -10.08
C ASN A 149 -3.90 7.79 -9.49
N LYS A 150 -3.18 8.73 -10.14
CA LYS A 150 -1.85 9.16 -9.71
C LYS A 150 -1.85 9.61 -8.24
N GLY A 151 -1.03 8.95 -7.42
CA GLY A 151 -0.91 9.18 -5.98
C GLY A 151 -2.08 8.68 -5.12
N ASN A 152 -3.11 8.06 -5.71
CA ASN A 152 -4.29 7.54 -5.02
C ASN A 152 -4.39 6.03 -5.27
N VAL A 153 -3.58 5.26 -4.54
CA VAL A 153 -3.45 3.81 -4.72
C VAL A 153 -4.78 3.08 -4.53
N GLU A 154 -5.62 3.55 -3.61
CA GLU A 154 -6.94 2.97 -3.35
C GLU A 154 -7.86 3.01 -4.58
N ARG A 155 -7.71 3.99 -5.48
CA ARG A 155 -8.61 4.15 -6.63
C ARG A 155 -8.36 3.12 -7.71
N TRP A 156 -7.11 2.95 -8.12
CA TRP A 156 -6.80 1.98 -9.16
C TRP A 156 -6.87 0.54 -8.62
N LEU A 157 -6.69 0.31 -7.32
CA LEU A 157 -6.97 -0.98 -6.69
C LEU A 157 -8.47 -1.33 -6.69
N ASP A 158 -9.35 -0.35 -6.48
CA ASP A 158 -10.79 -0.53 -6.65
C ASP A 158 -11.17 -0.79 -8.12
N GLU A 159 -10.50 -0.14 -9.09
CA GLU A 159 -10.65 -0.48 -10.52
C GLU A 159 -10.18 -1.90 -10.84
N LEU A 160 -9.07 -2.34 -10.25
CA LEU A 160 -8.54 -3.69 -10.39
C LEU A 160 -9.53 -4.72 -9.84
N GLU A 161 -10.11 -4.50 -8.66
CA GLU A 161 -11.15 -5.38 -8.11
C GLU A 161 -12.34 -5.50 -9.07
N LYS A 162 -12.85 -4.39 -9.57
CA LYS A 162 -13.97 -4.40 -10.53
C LYS A 162 -13.60 -5.14 -11.80
N SER A 163 -12.39 -4.92 -12.31
CA SER A 163 -11.90 -5.59 -13.51
C SER A 163 -11.70 -7.10 -13.29
N GLN A 164 -11.26 -7.53 -12.10
CA GLN A 164 -11.17 -8.94 -11.73
C GLN A 164 -12.52 -9.63 -11.85
N TRP A 165 -13.57 -9.09 -11.21
CA TRP A 165 -14.92 -9.64 -11.27
C TRP A 165 -15.47 -9.72 -12.70
N LEU A 166 -15.31 -8.65 -13.46
CA LEU A 166 -15.77 -8.61 -14.85
C LEU A 166 -15.05 -9.62 -15.72
N SER A 167 -13.72 -9.77 -15.54
CA SER A 167 -12.89 -10.66 -16.35
C SER A 167 -13.20 -12.12 -16.06
N ILE A 168 -13.34 -12.52 -14.79
CA ILE A 168 -13.78 -13.89 -14.45
C ILE A 168 -15.17 -14.16 -15.02
N ARG A 169 -16.10 -13.21 -14.92
CA ARG A 169 -17.45 -13.39 -15.45
C ARG A 169 -17.46 -13.62 -16.97
N ASP A 170 -16.69 -12.85 -17.73
CA ASP A 170 -16.56 -13.01 -19.18
C ASP A 170 -15.91 -14.34 -19.54
N GLU A 171 -14.86 -14.77 -18.82
CA GLU A 171 -14.27 -16.09 -19.00
C GLU A 171 -15.28 -17.21 -18.73
N VAL A 172 -16.13 -17.09 -17.70
CA VAL A 172 -17.22 -18.04 -17.42
C VAL A 172 -18.26 -18.05 -18.54
N GLU A 173 -18.70 -16.89 -19.01
CA GLU A 173 -19.69 -16.79 -20.09
C GLU A 173 -19.17 -17.42 -21.39
N ARG A 174 -17.93 -17.10 -21.78
CA ARG A 174 -17.30 -17.68 -22.98
C ARG A 174 -17.06 -19.18 -22.84
N SER A 175 -16.62 -19.62 -21.67
CA SER A 175 -16.39 -21.04 -21.38
C SER A 175 -17.67 -21.86 -21.48
N ARG A 176 -18.78 -21.36 -20.91
CA ARG A 176 -20.11 -21.97 -21.02
C ARG A 176 -20.57 -22.05 -22.47
N ASP A 177 -20.40 -20.99 -23.24
CA ASP A 177 -20.87 -20.92 -24.62
C ASP A 177 -20.02 -21.83 -25.55
N GLU A 178 -18.74 -22.04 -25.23
CA GLU A 178 -17.86 -22.95 -25.96
C GLU A 178 -18.06 -24.43 -25.58
N TYR A 179 -18.53 -24.73 -24.36
CA TYR A 179 -18.68 -26.09 -23.84
C TYR A 179 -19.40 -27.07 -24.79
N PRO A 180 -20.51 -26.71 -25.47
CA PRO A 180 -21.19 -27.63 -26.40
C PRO A 180 -20.40 -27.92 -27.68
N THR A 181 -19.39 -27.11 -28.00
CA THR A 181 -18.65 -27.16 -29.28
C THR A 181 -17.38 -28.01 -29.20
N LEU A 182 -16.90 -28.33 -28.00
CA LEU A 182 -15.65 -29.05 -27.76
C LEU A 182 -15.87 -30.31 -26.94
N GLU A 183 -15.03 -31.32 -27.17
CA GLU A 183 -14.94 -32.46 -26.26
C GLU A 183 -14.50 -32.00 -24.88
N ARG A 184 -15.13 -32.52 -23.83
CA ARG A 184 -14.88 -32.13 -22.43
C ARG A 184 -13.39 -32.16 -22.05
N THR A 185 -12.64 -33.16 -22.52
CA THR A 185 -11.20 -33.31 -22.25
C THR A 185 -10.34 -32.22 -22.87
N LYS A 186 -10.78 -31.62 -23.98
CA LYS A 186 -10.10 -30.48 -24.63
C LYS A 186 -10.55 -29.16 -24.03
N TRP A 187 -11.82 -29.05 -23.68
CA TRP A 187 -12.38 -27.86 -23.03
C TRP A 187 -11.76 -27.64 -21.64
N VAL A 188 -11.62 -28.70 -20.82
CA VAL A 188 -11.10 -28.62 -19.45
C VAL A 188 -9.64 -28.18 -19.34
N VAL A 189 -8.85 -28.26 -20.41
CA VAL A 189 -7.45 -27.79 -20.41
C VAL A 189 -7.28 -26.42 -21.04
N ARG A 190 -8.35 -25.88 -21.63
CA ARG A 190 -8.33 -24.61 -22.37
C ARG A 190 -8.72 -23.42 -21.51
N TRP A 191 -9.64 -23.62 -20.56
CA TRP A 191 -10.18 -22.57 -19.72
C TRP A 191 -9.46 -22.49 -18.37
N PRO A 192 -9.50 -21.32 -17.69
CA PRO A 192 -8.93 -21.21 -16.35
C PRO A 192 -9.58 -22.19 -15.36
N ALA A 193 -8.80 -22.71 -14.42
CA ALA A 193 -9.24 -23.68 -13.41
C ALA A 193 -10.43 -23.15 -12.59
N GLN A 194 -10.40 -21.86 -12.21
CA GLN A 194 -11.50 -21.22 -11.49
C GLN A 194 -12.82 -21.19 -12.29
N VAL A 195 -12.75 -21.23 -13.61
CA VAL A 195 -13.92 -21.19 -14.51
C VAL A 195 -14.50 -22.59 -14.75
N ILE A 196 -13.65 -23.62 -14.62
CA ILE A 196 -14.00 -25.01 -14.89
C ILE A 196 -14.70 -25.68 -13.71
N LEU A 197 -14.33 -25.32 -12.48
CA LEU A 197 -14.85 -25.90 -11.22
C LEU A 197 -16.32 -25.55 -10.99
#